data_AF-A0A2V1BCV8-F1
#
_entry.id   AF-A0A2V1BCV8-F1
#
_cell.length_a   1.000
_cell.length_b   1.000
_cell.length_c   1.000
_cell.angle_alpha   90.00
_cell.angle_beta   90.00
_cell.angle_gamma   90.00
#
_symmetry.space_group_name_H-M   'P 1'
#
loop_
_entity.id
_entity.type
_entity.pdbx_description
1 polymer ?
#
loop_
_entity_poly.entity_id
_entity_poly.type
_entity_poly.pdbx_seq_one_letter_code
_entity_poly.pdbx_strand_id
1 'polypeptide(L)'
;YKVHHSSYFKPGHVFKVLWAEPKGETPRQSNASDSATVVTEEWFQPIEGKYKGQETYETIRRFVIAAGDDGHCQCLPILTYGGQGTLKTGVKAKDHAIIYTGTPAIFKGEKLELDPIKMDPNSSRDKLDQASRINYAKIYTVEHNVKVHFIGKLEKSSRRKFMTDFDLVWSRKRFSY
;
A
#
# COMPACT_ATOMS: atom_id res chain seq x y z
N TYR A 1 -5.66 -2.70 -16.10
CA TYR A 1 -4.89 -3.73 -15.38
C TYR A 1 -4.54 -4.84 -16.36
N LYS A 2 -3.34 -5.42 -16.30
CA LYS A 2 -2.93 -6.57 -17.12
C LYS A 2 -1.90 -7.43 -16.38
N VAL A 3 -1.71 -8.67 -16.82
CA VAL A 3 -0.60 -9.50 -16.32
C VAL A 3 0.70 -8.98 -16.95
N HIS A 4 1.76 -8.92 -16.16
CA HIS A 4 3.07 -8.46 -16.59
C HIS A 4 4.10 -9.60 -16.44
N HIS A 5 5.16 -9.55 -17.24
CA HIS A 5 6.28 -10.49 -17.07
C HIS A 5 6.97 -10.29 -15.70
N SER A 6 7.46 -11.36 -15.07
CA SER A 6 8.10 -11.32 -13.75
C SER A 6 9.22 -10.28 -13.64
N SER A 7 9.92 -10.00 -14.75
CA SER A 7 10.97 -8.98 -14.81
C SER A 7 10.50 -7.54 -14.54
N TYR A 8 9.19 -7.27 -14.49
CA TYR A 8 8.66 -5.97 -14.09
C TYR A 8 8.56 -5.79 -12.57
N PHE A 9 8.52 -6.89 -11.82
CA PHE A 9 8.30 -6.90 -10.37
C PHE A 9 9.63 -6.76 -9.63
N LYS A 10 10.20 -5.54 -9.67
CA LYS A 10 11.52 -5.23 -9.09
C LYS A 10 11.41 -4.36 -7.84
N PRO A 11 12.34 -4.49 -6.87
CA PRO A 11 12.38 -3.63 -5.70
C PRO A 11 12.33 -2.13 -6.05
N GLY A 12 11.46 -1.40 -5.34
CA GLY A 12 11.18 0.02 -5.55
C GLY A 12 10.20 0.32 -6.69
N HIS A 13 9.71 -0.67 -7.44
CA HIS A 13 8.58 -0.44 -8.36
C HIS A 13 7.27 -0.33 -7.56
N VAL A 14 6.35 0.49 -8.07
CA VAL A 14 5.06 0.76 -7.44
C VAL A 14 3.94 0.39 -8.40
N PHE A 15 2.93 -0.34 -7.91
CA PHE A 15 1.79 -0.75 -8.71
C PHE A 15 0.48 -0.69 -7.92
N LYS A 16 -0.63 -0.71 -8.64
CA LYS A 16 -1.98 -0.94 -8.12
C LYS A 16 -2.55 -2.27 -8.61
N VAL A 17 -3.37 -2.91 -7.78
CA VAL A 17 -3.98 -4.22 -8.04
C VAL A 17 -5.41 -4.23 -7.50
N LEU A 18 -6.32 -4.92 -8.21
CA LEU A 18 -7.65 -5.22 -7.69
C LEU A 18 -7.53 -6.38 -6.69
N TRP A 19 -8.04 -6.18 -5.49
CA TRP A 19 -7.89 -7.13 -4.40
C TRP A 19 -9.26 -7.45 -3.80
N ALA A 20 -9.63 -8.72 -3.86
CA ALA A 20 -10.83 -9.22 -3.18
C ALA A 20 -10.50 -9.46 -1.70
N GLU A 21 -11.27 -8.85 -0.80
CA GLU A 21 -11.17 -9.10 0.63
C GLU A 21 -12.41 -9.82 1.15
N PRO A 22 -12.24 -10.87 1.99
CA PRO A 22 -13.36 -11.44 2.71
C PRO A 22 -13.88 -10.43 3.74
N LYS A 23 -15.20 -10.34 3.88
CA LYS A 23 -15.86 -9.55 4.93
C LYS A 23 -15.46 -10.11 6.31
N GLY A 24 -14.66 -9.36 7.07
CA GLY A 24 -14.22 -9.79 8.40
C GLY A 24 -15.37 -9.88 9.41
N GLU A 25 -15.27 -10.79 10.39
CA GLU A 25 -16.33 -11.08 11.37
C GLU A 25 -16.52 -10.01 12.47
N THR A 26 -15.57 -9.09 12.64
CA THR A 26 -15.70 -8.01 13.63
C THR A 26 -16.29 -6.75 13.01
N PRO A 27 -17.38 -6.18 13.56
CA PRO A 27 -17.83 -4.83 13.24
C PRO A 27 -16.93 -3.83 13.97
N ARG A 28 -15.62 -3.89 13.74
CA ARG A 28 -14.81 -2.67 13.80
C ARG A 28 -15.01 -2.01 12.45
N GLN A 29 -15.11 -0.69 12.43
CA GLN A 29 -15.14 0.13 11.23
C GLN A 29 -13.83 -0.02 10.40
N SER A 30 -13.41 -1.23 10.03
CA SER A 30 -12.57 -1.46 8.87
C SER A 30 -13.47 -1.22 7.67
N ASN A 31 -13.78 0.05 7.44
CA ASN A 31 -14.30 0.47 6.16
C ASN A 31 -13.31 -0.07 5.12
N ALA A 32 -13.81 -0.58 4.00
CA ALA A 32 -12.99 -0.84 2.82
C ALA A 32 -12.10 0.38 2.44
N SER A 33 -12.39 1.57 2.98
CA SER A 33 -11.60 2.80 2.88
C SER A 33 -10.30 2.86 3.71
N ASP A 34 -10.02 1.92 4.61
CA ASP A 34 -8.74 1.91 5.35
C ASP A 34 -7.58 1.48 4.42
N SER A 35 -7.87 0.64 3.41
CA SER A 35 -6.91 0.25 2.35
C SER A 35 -7.11 0.95 1.02
N ALA A 36 -8.28 1.54 0.77
CA ALA A 36 -8.59 2.23 -0.46
C ALA A 36 -8.27 3.74 -0.36
N THR A 37 -7.38 4.23 -1.21
CA THR A 37 -7.38 5.67 -1.56
C THR A 37 -8.71 5.95 -2.23
N VAL A 38 -9.59 6.73 -1.58
CA VAL A 38 -10.95 7.13 -2.00
C VAL A 38 -11.32 6.55 -3.37
N VAL A 39 -11.81 5.32 -3.34
CA VAL A 39 -12.48 4.74 -4.50
C VAL A 39 -13.88 5.35 -4.45
N THR A 40 -14.27 6.09 -5.48
CA THR A 40 -15.64 6.60 -5.59
C THR A 40 -16.62 5.45 -5.39
N GLU A 41 -17.75 5.72 -4.72
CA GLU A 41 -18.79 4.73 -4.40
C GLU A 41 -19.22 3.86 -5.62
N GLU A 42 -18.96 4.33 -6.84
CA GLU A 42 -19.25 3.67 -8.12
C GLU A 42 -18.55 2.31 -8.35
N TRP A 43 -17.41 2.03 -7.72
CA TRP A 43 -16.71 0.74 -7.92
C TRP A 43 -17.04 -0.32 -6.86
N PHE A 44 -17.91 0.00 -5.90
CA PHE A 44 -18.44 -0.96 -4.94
C PHE A 44 -19.54 -1.79 -5.61
N GLN A 45 -19.14 -2.75 -6.43
CA GLN A 45 -20.07 -3.75 -6.95
C GLN A 45 -20.04 -4.95 -6.01
N PRO A 46 -21.15 -5.29 -5.34
CA PRO A 46 -21.24 -6.54 -4.59
C PRO A 46 -21.05 -7.69 -5.58
N ILE A 47 -20.00 -8.49 -5.42
CA ILE A 47 -19.90 -9.75 -6.14
C ILE A 47 -20.78 -10.74 -5.40
N GLU A 48 -21.86 -11.20 -6.03
CA GLU A 48 -22.64 -12.34 -5.55
C GLU A 48 -21.72 -13.56 -5.46
N GLY A 49 -21.26 -13.86 -4.25
CA GLY A 49 -20.50 -15.06 -3.97
C GLY A 49 -21.34 -16.32 -4.23
N LYS A 50 -20.70 -17.38 -4.74
CA LYS A 50 -21.29 -18.73 -4.96
C LYS A 50 -21.87 -19.37 -3.69
N TYR A 51 -21.66 -18.78 -2.51
CA TYR A 51 -22.20 -19.21 -1.23
C TYR A 51 -23.14 -18.13 -0.69
N LYS A 52 -24.42 -18.46 -0.49
CA LYS A 52 -25.43 -17.57 0.11
C LYS A 52 -24.86 -16.94 1.39
N GLY A 53 -24.62 -15.63 1.38
CA GLY A 53 -24.22 -14.85 2.57
C GLY A 53 -22.78 -14.33 2.60
N GLN A 54 -21.92 -14.64 1.62
CA GLN A 54 -20.59 -14.02 1.51
C GLN A 54 -20.58 -12.88 0.48
N GLU A 55 -20.72 -11.64 0.96
CA GLU A 55 -20.39 -10.46 0.17
C GLU A 55 -18.86 -10.32 0.09
N THR A 56 -18.32 -10.42 -1.12
CA THR A 56 -16.90 -10.10 -1.38
C THR A 56 -16.83 -8.74 -2.05
N TYR A 57 -15.90 -7.90 -1.58
CA TYR A 57 -15.70 -6.54 -2.09
C TYR A 57 -14.32 -6.47 -2.76
N GLU A 58 -14.28 -5.93 -3.98
CA GLU A 58 -13.03 -5.62 -4.66
C GLU A 58 -12.58 -4.20 -4.30
N THR A 59 -11.36 -4.08 -3.77
CA THR A 59 -10.72 -2.77 -3.51
C THR A 59 -9.45 -2.61 -4.33
N ILE A 60 -9.14 -1.37 -4.72
CA ILE A 60 -7.86 -1.06 -5.36
C ILE A 60 -6.80 -0.86 -4.27
N ARG A 61 -5.82 -1.76 -4.21
CA ARG A 61 -4.65 -1.64 -3.33
C ARG A 61 -3.44 -1.16 -4.11
N ARG A 62 -2.59 -0.37 -3.45
CA ARG A 62 -1.30 0.10 -3.99
C ARG A 62 -0.16 -0.47 -3.16
N PHE A 63 0.93 -0.84 -3.83
CA PHE A 63 2.07 -1.49 -3.22
C PHE A 63 3.39 -0.94 -3.74
N VAL A 64 4.39 -0.85 -2.86
CA VAL A 64 5.80 -0.76 -3.22
C VAL A 64 6.42 -2.14 -3.06
N ILE A 65 7.14 -2.60 -4.08
CA ILE A 65 7.87 -3.88 -4.02
C ILE A 65 9.11 -3.71 -3.15
N ALA A 66 9.24 -4.53 -2.11
CA ALA A 66 10.41 -4.59 -1.24
C ALA A 66 11.40 -5.67 -1.69
N ALA A 67 10.90 -6.84 -2.10
CA ALA A 67 11.71 -7.92 -2.66
C ALA A 67 10.98 -8.57 -3.83
N GLY A 68 11.70 -8.89 -4.92
CA GLY A 68 11.18 -9.69 -6.02
C GLY A 68 11.68 -11.13 -5.89
N ASP A 69 10.87 -12.08 -6.35
CA ASP A 69 11.18 -13.51 -6.37
C ASP A 69 10.66 -14.14 -7.69
N ASP A 70 10.88 -15.43 -7.87
CA ASP A 70 10.39 -16.18 -9.02
C ASP A 70 8.88 -16.45 -8.88
N GLY A 71 8.10 -15.69 -9.65
CA GLY A 71 6.64 -15.85 -9.73
C GLY A 71 5.83 -15.04 -8.72
N HIS A 72 6.46 -14.44 -7.71
CA HIS A 72 5.82 -13.56 -6.75
C HIS A 72 6.77 -12.49 -6.20
N CYS A 73 6.23 -11.52 -5.45
CA CYS A 73 7.03 -10.48 -4.81
C CYS A 73 6.50 -10.13 -3.41
N GLN A 74 7.40 -9.66 -2.55
CA GLN A 74 7.07 -9.14 -1.23
C GLN A 74 6.89 -7.62 -1.30
N CYS A 75 5.75 -7.16 -0.82
CA CYS A 75 5.24 -5.82 -1.03
C CYS A 75 4.87 -5.14 0.29
N LEU A 76 5.07 -3.83 0.36
CA LEU A 76 4.55 -2.98 1.44
C LEU A 76 3.37 -2.15 0.92
N PRO A 77 2.24 -2.11 1.64
CA PRO A 77 1.06 -1.40 1.20
C PRO A 77 1.24 0.11 1.35
N ILE A 78 0.63 0.83 0.41
CA ILE A 78 0.43 2.28 0.48
C ILE A 78 -1.02 2.53 0.89
N LEU A 79 -1.20 3.21 2.01
CA LEU A 79 -2.50 3.40 2.66
C LEU A 79 -2.72 4.90 2.92
N THR A 80 -3.95 5.37 2.80
CA THR A 80 -4.32 6.74 3.17
C THR A 80 -5.12 6.82 4.46
N TYR A 81 -5.57 5.68 4.99
CA TYR A 81 -6.39 5.59 6.21
C TYR A 81 -7.63 6.49 6.14
N GLY A 82 -8.40 6.38 5.05
CA GLY A 82 -9.53 7.27 4.79
C GLY A 82 -9.13 8.75 4.66
N GLY A 83 -7.93 9.03 4.15
CA GLY A 83 -7.41 10.40 3.97
C GLY A 83 -6.82 11.02 5.24
N GLN A 84 -6.68 10.27 6.34
CA GLN A 84 -6.21 10.78 7.63
C GLN A 84 -4.72 10.53 7.88
N GLY A 85 -4.04 9.78 7.00
CA GLY A 85 -2.65 9.39 7.22
C GLY A 85 -2.49 8.65 8.56
N THR A 86 -1.46 8.97 9.33
CA THR A 86 -1.23 8.35 10.64
C THR A 86 -2.05 8.94 11.80
N LEU A 87 -2.92 9.91 11.53
CA LEU A 87 -3.85 10.46 12.54
C LEU A 87 -5.06 9.55 12.79
N LYS A 88 -5.33 8.60 11.90
CA LYS A 88 -6.40 7.60 12.09
C LYS A 88 -6.13 6.82 13.37
N THR A 89 -7.16 6.73 14.23
CA THR A 89 -7.10 5.99 15.49
C THR A 89 -6.58 4.56 15.28
N GLY A 90 -5.58 4.16 16.06
CA GLY A 90 -4.97 2.83 16.02
C GLY A 90 -3.76 2.69 15.11
N VAL A 91 -3.52 3.64 14.19
CA VAL A 91 -2.32 3.65 13.33
C VAL A 91 -1.08 3.95 14.16
N LYS A 92 0.00 3.21 13.93
CA LYS A 92 1.28 3.35 14.65
C LYS A 92 2.27 4.14 13.79
N ALA A 93 2.36 5.45 13.99
CA ALA A 93 3.19 6.33 13.17
C ALA A 93 4.66 5.89 13.06
N LYS A 94 5.23 5.28 14.10
CA LYS A 94 6.60 4.71 14.12
C LYS A 94 6.88 3.62 13.06
N ASP A 95 5.82 2.99 12.54
CA ASP A 95 5.90 1.93 11.53
C ASP A 95 5.63 2.47 10.10
N HIS A 96 5.47 3.79 9.94
CA HIS A 96 5.03 4.41 8.70
C HIS A 96 5.98 5.51 8.21
N ALA A 97 6.02 5.69 6.88
CA ALA A 97 6.63 6.85 6.24
C ALA A 97 5.67 7.49 5.24
N ILE A 98 5.88 8.77 4.94
CA ILE A 98 5.20 9.44 3.83
C ILE A 98 5.72 8.86 2.51
N ILE A 99 4.82 8.57 1.58
CA ILE A 99 5.19 8.36 0.17
C ILE A 99 4.50 9.39 -0.71
N TYR A 100 5.25 10.02 -1.63
CA TYR A 100 4.76 11.18 -2.36
C TYR A 100 5.32 11.26 -3.78
N THR A 101 4.58 11.92 -4.69
CA THR A 101 5.02 12.19 -6.08
C THR A 101 5.39 13.66 -6.36
N GLY A 102 5.02 14.58 -5.47
CA GLY A 102 5.27 16.02 -5.60
C GLY A 102 6.05 16.57 -4.39
N THR A 103 5.36 17.30 -3.52
CA THR A 103 5.89 17.76 -2.24
C THR A 103 5.38 16.82 -1.13
N PRO A 104 6.22 16.37 -0.19
CA PRO A 104 5.76 15.56 0.94
C PRO A 104 4.85 16.41 1.83
N ALA A 105 3.74 15.82 2.28
CA ALA A 105 2.78 16.48 3.17
C ALA A 105 2.72 15.73 4.51
N ILE A 106 3.22 16.38 5.57
CA ILE A 106 3.03 15.94 6.95
C ILE A 106 1.80 16.65 7.52
N PHE A 107 0.83 15.89 8.04
CA PHE A 107 -0.36 16.48 8.63
C PHE A 107 -0.06 16.93 10.06
N LYS A 108 -0.69 18.04 10.49
CA LYS A 108 -0.50 18.59 11.83
C LYS A 108 -0.87 17.53 12.88
N GLY A 109 0.11 17.13 13.69
CA GLY A 109 -0.06 16.11 14.73
C GLY A 109 0.49 14.72 14.37
N GLU A 110 0.86 14.47 13.12
CA GLU A 110 1.57 13.23 12.77
C GLU A 110 2.96 13.22 13.44
N LYS A 111 3.30 12.10 14.05
CA LYS A 111 4.59 11.85 14.71
C LYS A 111 5.37 10.78 13.96
N LEU A 112 5.66 11.07 12.69
CA LEU A 112 6.41 10.18 11.81
C LEU A 112 7.91 10.29 12.12
N GLU A 113 8.56 9.15 12.28
CA GLU A 113 10.00 9.05 12.58
C GLU A 113 10.83 8.62 11.37
N LEU A 114 10.17 8.05 10.35
CA LEU A 114 10.81 7.51 9.15
C LEU A 114 10.86 8.54 8.03
N ASP A 115 11.84 8.40 7.15
CA ASP A 115 12.09 9.37 6.09
C ASP A 115 10.99 9.36 5.01
N PRO A 116 10.58 10.53 4.49
CA PRO A 116 9.72 10.59 3.33
C PRO A 116 10.35 9.93 2.09
N ILE A 117 9.53 9.15 1.39
CA ILE A 117 9.90 8.34 0.23
C ILE A 117 9.29 8.96 -1.04
N LYS A 118 10.12 9.46 -1.95
CA LYS A 118 9.66 9.99 -3.24
C LYS A 118 9.44 8.86 -4.24
N MET A 119 8.30 8.91 -4.93
CA MET A 119 7.97 8.10 -6.10
C MET A 119 7.93 8.99 -7.34
N ASP A 120 8.59 8.56 -8.41
CA ASP A 120 8.43 9.16 -9.74
C ASP A 120 7.27 8.43 -10.45
N PRO A 121 6.13 9.11 -10.72
CA PRO A 121 4.98 8.49 -11.36
C PRO A 121 5.22 8.27 -12.86
N ASN A 122 4.63 7.22 -13.43
CA ASN A 122 4.71 6.92 -14.86
C ASN A 122 3.92 7.93 -15.72
N SER A 123 2.88 8.54 -15.15
CA SER A 123 2.05 9.54 -15.81
C SER A 123 1.47 10.55 -14.81
N SER A 124 0.88 11.64 -15.32
CA SER A 124 0.18 12.63 -14.50
C SER A 124 -1.03 12.07 -13.74
N ARG A 125 -1.59 10.92 -14.19
CA ARG A 125 -2.74 10.23 -13.57
C ARG A 125 -2.31 9.28 -12.45
N ASP A 126 -1.02 9.03 -12.32
CA ASP A 126 -0.45 8.07 -11.36
C ASP A 126 0.07 8.74 -10.08
N LYS A 127 -0.39 9.96 -9.81
CA LYS A 127 -0.04 10.70 -8.60
C LYS A 127 -0.61 10.02 -7.35
N LEU A 128 0.14 10.11 -6.26
CA LEU A 128 -0.29 9.65 -4.95
C LEU A 128 -1.07 10.75 -4.23
N ASP A 129 -2.02 10.33 -3.41
CA ASP A 129 -2.75 11.21 -2.49
C ASP A 129 -1.80 11.76 -1.41
N GLN A 130 -2.02 12.98 -0.92
CA GLN A 130 -1.17 13.60 0.11
C GLN A 130 -1.15 12.83 1.43
N ALA A 131 -2.22 12.11 1.75
CA ALA A 131 -2.32 11.24 2.92
C ALA A 131 -1.65 9.88 2.74
N SER A 132 -1.03 9.60 1.59
CA SER A 132 -0.41 8.30 1.31
C SER A 132 0.76 8.01 2.27
N ARG A 133 0.70 6.88 2.95
CA ARG A 133 1.73 6.36 3.85
C ARG A 133 2.12 4.95 3.44
N ILE A 134 3.42 4.64 3.44
CA ILE A 134 3.90 3.26 3.42
C ILE A 134 3.75 2.70 4.83
N ASN A 135 3.22 1.49 4.95
CA ASN A 135 3.22 0.75 6.20
C ASN A 135 4.29 -0.34 6.15
N TYR A 136 5.41 -0.13 6.85
CA TYR A 136 6.53 -1.08 6.88
C TYR A 136 6.25 -2.31 7.76
N ALA A 137 5.24 -2.23 8.63
CA ALA A 137 4.90 -3.30 9.56
C ALA A 137 4.11 -4.45 8.94
N LYS A 138 3.65 -4.32 7.69
CA LYS A 138 2.76 -5.30 7.05
C LYS A 138 3.26 -5.67 5.67
N ILE A 139 3.84 -6.86 5.54
CA ILE A 139 4.24 -7.42 4.24
C ILE A 139 3.07 -8.16 3.60
N TYR A 140 2.94 -7.99 2.29
CA TYR A 140 2.03 -8.75 1.44
C TYR A 140 2.83 -9.50 0.39
N THR A 141 2.48 -10.77 0.17
CA THR A 141 2.93 -11.51 -1.00
C THR A 141 1.96 -11.25 -2.15
N VAL A 142 2.48 -10.88 -3.32
CA VAL A 142 1.69 -10.67 -4.55
C VAL A 142 2.25 -11.55 -5.66
N GLU A 143 1.43 -12.45 -6.16
CA GLU A 143 1.73 -13.32 -7.30
C GLU A 143 1.85 -12.52 -8.60
N HIS A 144 2.79 -12.88 -9.47
CA HIS A 144 3.02 -12.19 -10.75
C HIS A 144 1.94 -12.48 -11.80
N ASN A 145 1.13 -13.53 -11.60
CA ASN A 145 0.06 -13.93 -12.51
C ASN A 145 -1.23 -13.10 -12.35
N VAL A 146 -1.27 -12.14 -11.42
CA VAL A 146 -2.43 -11.26 -11.24
C VAL A 146 -2.35 -10.02 -12.15
N LYS A 147 -3.51 -9.46 -12.48
CA LYS A 147 -3.58 -8.24 -13.29
C LYS A 147 -3.24 -7.02 -12.43
N VAL A 148 -2.11 -6.38 -12.71
CA VAL A 148 -1.67 -5.14 -12.03
C VAL A 148 -1.64 -3.96 -12.99
N HIS A 149 -1.38 -2.77 -12.44
CA HIS A 149 -1.02 -1.58 -13.20
C HIS A 149 0.11 -0.86 -12.50
N PHE A 150 1.30 -0.85 -13.11
CA PHE A 150 2.46 -0.14 -12.58
C PHE A 150 2.27 1.37 -12.71
N ILE A 151 2.40 2.08 -11.58
CA ILE A 151 2.13 3.51 -11.48
C ILE A 151 3.41 4.35 -11.32
N GLY A 152 4.55 3.73 -11.04
CA GLY A 152 5.81 4.45 -10.91
C GLY A 152 6.93 3.63 -10.31
N LYS A 153 7.99 4.32 -9.91
CA LYS A 153 9.14 3.75 -9.20
C LYS A 153 9.68 4.75 -8.19
N LEU A 154 10.28 4.27 -7.12
CA LEU A 154 10.95 5.13 -6.15
C LEU A 154 12.14 5.85 -6.79
N GLU A 155 12.29 7.13 -6.44
CA GLU A 155 13.48 7.91 -6.78
C GLU A 155 14.72 7.27 -6.15
N LYS A 156 15.90 7.41 -6.78
CA LYS A 156 17.10 6.64 -6.43
C LYS A 156 17.50 6.76 -4.96
N SER A 157 17.50 7.97 -4.39
CA SER A 157 17.81 8.18 -2.96
C SER A 157 16.72 7.61 -2.05
N SER A 158 15.46 7.79 -2.45
CA SER A 158 14.29 7.29 -1.72
C SER A 158 14.23 5.76 -1.70
N ARG A 159 14.68 5.08 -2.75
CA ARG A 159 14.78 3.61 -2.77
C ARG A 159 15.75 3.10 -1.71
N ARG A 160 16.85 3.80 -1.45
CA ARG A 160 17.80 3.40 -0.40
C ARG A 160 17.21 3.60 0.99
N LYS A 161 16.60 4.77 1.24
CA LYS A 161 15.89 5.07 2.49
C LYS A 161 14.79 4.05 2.78
N PHE A 162 14.01 3.71 1.76
CA PHE A 162 12.96 2.69 1.84
C PHE A 162 13.47 1.34 2.35
N MET A 163 14.61 0.85 1.84
CA MET A 163 15.18 -0.41 2.31
C MET A 163 15.72 -0.29 3.74
N THR A 164 16.39 0.83 4.07
CA THR A 164 16.87 1.11 5.44
C THR A 164 15.72 1.13 6.45
N ASP A 165 14.61 1.82 6.13
CA ASP A 165 13.43 1.90 6.98
C ASP A 165 12.74 0.53 7.15
N PHE A 166 12.68 -0.25 6.07
CA PHE A 166 12.16 -1.61 6.10
C PHE A 166 12.95 -2.49 7.08
N ASP A 167 14.28 -2.52 6.96
CA ASP A 167 15.16 -3.28 7.84
C ASP A 167 15.07 -2.80 9.29
N LEU A 168 15.00 -1.49 9.51
CA LEU A 168 14.84 -0.88 10.83
C LEU A 168 13.53 -1.32 11.49
N VAL A 169 12.40 -1.17 10.81
CA VAL A 169 11.08 -1.53 11.38
C VAL A 169 11.00 -3.03 11.64
N TRP A 170 11.53 -3.87 10.75
CA TRP A 170 11.50 -5.31 10.93
C TRP A 170 12.47 -5.82 11.99
N SER A 171 13.64 -5.19 12.16
CA SER A 171 14.53 -5.51 13.28
C SER A 171 13.85 -5.23 14.62
N ARG A 172 13.17 -4.08 14.77
CA ARG A 172 12.41 -3.74 15.99
C ARG A 172 11.33 -4.77 16.33
N LYS A 173 10.70 -5.39 15.34
CA LYS A 173 9.65 -6.41 15.55
C LYS A 173 10.20 -7.78 15.90
N ARG A 174 11.39 -8.14 15.40
CA ARG A 174 12.04 -9.42 15.77
C ARG A 174 12.51 -9.44 17.23
N PHE A 175 12.76 -8.27 17.80
CA PHE A 175 13.28 -8.12 19.16
C PHE A 175 12.29 -7.44 20.12
N SER A 176 11.02 -7.28 19.75
CA SER A 176 9.99 -6.82 20.69
C SER A 176 9.55 -7.98 21.58
N TYR A 177 9.87 -7.89 22.87
CA TYR A 177 9.34 -8.76 23.93
C TYR A 177 7.87 -8.48 24.22
#